data_AF-A0A0B2X6D7-F1
#
_entry.id   AF-A0A0B2X6D7-F1
#
_cell.length_a   1.000
_cell.length_b   1.000
_cell.length_c   1.000
_cell.angle_alpha   90.00
_cell.angle_beta   90.00
_cell.angle_gamma   90.00
#
_symmetry.space_group_name_H-M   'P 1'
#
loop_
_entity.id
_entity.type
_entity.pdbx_description
1 polymer ?
#
loop_
_entity_poly.entity_id
_entity_poly.type
_entity_poly.pdbx_seq_one_letter_code
_entity_poly.pdbx_strand_id
1 'polypeptide(L)'
;MATGVLGVAAPILGYDVEAISWDLEVAPGWNEVLYGTVQEVYAQARKMNPDFKLDKVVEPRDLHEKRSNVICGNFGLADKGRIQEGINYLRGVPAAPRNGPGPGNCGRVSCSHNAAIWWCNDNLTPKTLDSWDQIANSAQHIVNTCASGAGQVSGQNFESGNWNTIVRRDSC
;
A
#
# COMPACT_ATOMS: atom_id res chain seq x y z
N MET A 1 -6.03 6.53 23.77
CA MET A 1 -5.77 5.11 24.08
C MET A 1 -5.38 4.46 22.77
N ALA A 2 -4.10 4.12 22.61
CA ALA A 2 -3.58 3.54 21.37
C ALA A 2 -4.04 2.08 21.28
N THR A 3 -4.97 1.80 20.38
CA THR A 3 -5.33 0.44 19.97
C THR A 3 -4.18 -0.12 19.14
N GLY A 4 -3.24 -0.77 19.82
CA GLY A 4 -2.18 -1.54 19.19
C GLY A 4 -2.77 -2.64 18.33
N VAL A 5 -2.47 -2.59 17.03
CA VAL A 5 -2.78 -3.66 16.08
C VAL A 5 -1.87 -4.83 16.42
N LEU A 6 -2.47 -6.00 16.65
CA LEU A 6 -1.73 -7.23 16.91
C LEU A 6 -0.84 -7.59 15.71
N GLY A 7 0.48 -7.46 15.88
CA GLY A 7 1.46 -8.44 15.42
C GLY A 7 2.02 -8.34 14.00
N VAL A 8 1.95 -7.20 13.31
CA VAL A 8 2.70 -7.03 12.05
C VAL A 8 4.01 -6.28 12.35
N ALA A 9 5.15 -6.90 12.07
CA ALA A 9 6.45 -6.26 12.22
C ALA A 9 6.77 -5.36 11.02
N ALA A 10 7.42 -4.23 11.25
CA ALA A 10 7.77 -3.27 10.22
C ALA A 10 8.64 -3.90 9.11
N PRO A 11 8.53 -3.42 7.86
CA PRO A 11 9.33 -3.95 6.77
C PRO A 11 10.81 -3.58 6.90
N ILE A 12 11.17 -2.61 7.74
CA ILE A 12 12.56 -2.23 8.07
C ILE A 12 12.69 -2.15 9.59
N LEU A 13 13.81 -2.64 10.13
CA LEU A 13 14.08 -2.59 11.55
C LEU A 13 14.24 -1.14 12.01
N GLY A 14 13.48 -0.71 13.02
CA GLY A 14 13.47 0.66 13.54
C GLY A 14 12.41 1.58 12.92
N TYR A 15 11.53 1.04 12.06
CA TYR A 15 10.34 1.74 11.55
C TYR A 15 9.09 1.40 12.36
N ASP A 16 8.13 2.33 12.35
CA ASP A 16 6.82 2.17 12.98
C ASP A 16 5.84 1.47 12.02
N VAL A 17 4.88 0.76 12.60
CA VAL A 17 3.77 0.13 11.88
C VAL A 17 2.46 0.72 12.38
N GLU A 18 1.73 1.36 11.47
CA GLU A 18 0.36 1.78 11.71
C GLU A 18 -0.59 1.12 10.72
N ALA A 19 -1.83 0.91 11.16
CA ALA A 19 -2.89 0.54 10.24
C ALA A 19 -3.18 1.71 9.29
N ILE A 20 -3.18 1.43 7.99
CA ILE A 20 -3.64 2.38 6.98
C ILE A 20 -5.09 2.76 7.29
N SER A 21 -5.37 4.06 7.25
CA SER A 21 -6.71 4.61 7.45
C SER A 21 -7.34 4.96 6.09
N TRP A 22 -8.67 4.92 6.04
CA TRP A 22 -9.44 5.07 4.82
C TRP A 22 -10.60 6.00 5.09
N ASP A 23 -10.72 7.06 4.28
CA ASP A 23 -11.91 7.91 4.28
C ASP A 23 -12.84 7.39 3.19
N LEU A 24 -13.99 6.83 3.59
CA LEU A 24 -14.94 6.20 2.68
C LEU A 24 -16.33 6.78 2.88
N GLU A 25 -16.97 7.16 1.78
CA GLU A 25 -18.42 7.38 1.74
C GLU A 25 -19.13 6.01 1.71
N VAL A 26 -19.47 5.47 2.88
CA VAL A 26 -20.08 4.14 3.01
C VAL A 26 -21.53 4.09 2.51
N ALA A 27 -22.21 5.23 2.45
CA ALA A 27 -23.51 5.44 1.81
C ALA A 27 -23.65 6.92 1.42
N PRO A 28 -24.57 7.32 0.51
CA PRO A 28 -24.72 8.71 0.10
C PRO A 28 -24.85 9.68 1.29
N GLY A 29 -23.86 10.55 1.46
CA GLY A 29 -23.73 11.53 2.54
C GLY A 29 -23.19 11.00 3.87
N TRP A 30 -22.81 9.72 3.96
CA TRP A 30 -22.25 9.09 5.16
C TRP A 30 -20.78 8.71 4.95
N ASN A 31 -19.89 9.53 5.50
CA ASN A 31 -18.45 9.30 5.49
C ASN A 31 -17.98 8.64 6.78
N GLU A 32 -17.11 7.65 6.67
CA GLU A 32 -16.50 6.94 7.78
C GLU A 32 -14.99 6.78 7.60
N VAL A 33 -14.26 6.84 8.72
CA VAL A 33 -12.83 6.53 8.73
C VAL A 33 -12.62 5.10 9.22
N LEU A 34 -12.20 4.22 8.31
CA LEU A 34 -11.95 2.81 8.58
C LEU A 34 -10.45 2.50 8.62
N TYR A 35 -10.05 1.50 9.40
CA TYR A 35 -8.64 1.14 9.59
C TYR A 35 -8.37 -0.31 9.19
N GLY A 36 -7.20 -0.55 8.61
CA GLY A 36 -6.70 -1.88 8.28
C GLY A 36 -6.29 -2.02 6.83
N THR A 37 -6.09 -3.27 6.43
CA THR A 37 -5.89 -3.65 5.02
C THR A 37 -7.15 -3.37 4.21
N VAL A 38 -7.00 -3.35 2.89
CA VAL A 38 -8.13 -3.21 1.95
C VAL A 38 -9.24 -4.24 2.24
N GLN A 39 -8.87 -5.50 2.54
CA GLN A 39 -9.83 -6.59 2.80
C GLN A 39 -10.61 -6.34 4.09
N GLU A 40 -9.92 -5.90 5.15
CA GLU A 40 -10.52 -5.58 6.43
C GLU A 40 -11.45 -4.37 6.33
N VAL A 41 -11.01 -3.32 5.62
CA VAL A 41 -11.81 -2.11 5.41
C VAL A 41 -13.04 -2.40 4.55
N TYR A 42 -12.92 -3.20 3.49
CA TYR A 42 -14.07 -3.61 2.68
C TYR A 42 -15.08 -4.43 3.51
N ALA A 43 -14.60 -5.37 4.33
CA ALA A 43 -15.45 -6.15 5.22
C ALA A 43 -16.15 -5.27 6.27
N GLN A 44 -15.44 -4.28 6.82
CA GLN A 44 -16.01 -3.29 7.75
C GLN A 44 -17.10 -2.44 7.07
N ALA A 45 -16.83 -1.91 5.88
CA ALA A 45 -17.80 -1.09 5.14
C ALA A 45 -19.05 -1.90 4.73
N ARG A 46 -18.89 -3.16 4.30
CA ARG A 46 -20.03 -4.05 3.99
C ARG A 46 -20.86 -4.44 5.22
N LYS A 47 -20.27 -4.42 6.42
CA LYS A 47 -20.98 -4.62 7.68
C LYS A 47 -21.87 -3.42 8.03
N MET A 48 -21.43 -2.21 7.66
CA MET A 48 -22.18 -0.96 7.87
C MET A 48 -23.26 -0.75 6.79
N ASN A 49 -22.91 -0.98 5.53
CA ASN A 49 -23.82 -0.94 4.40
C ASN A 49 -23.63 -2.22 3.55
N PRO A 50 -24.55 -3.21 3.66
CA PRO A 50 -24.48 -4.44 2.87
C PRO A 50 -24.48 -4.24 1.37
N ASP A 51 -24.93 -3.09 0.85
CA ASP A 51 -24.93 -2.74 -0.57
C ASP A 51 -23.74 -1.87 -0.99
N PHE A 52 -22.82 -1.59 -0.05
CA PHE A 52 -21.66 -0.75 -0.30
C PHE A 52 -20.85 -1.23 -1.49
N LYS A 53 -20.61 -0.30 -2.40
CA LYS A 53 -19.71 -0.43 -3.54
C LYS A 53 -18.61 0.60 -3.40
N LEU A 54 -17.48 0.20 -3.90
CA LEU A 54 -16.23 0.90 -3.77
C LEU A 54 -16.06 1.52 -5.19
N ASP A 55 -16.04 2.85 -5.33
CA ASP A 55 -16.05 3.57 -6.62
C ASP A 55 -14.72 4.25 -6.95
N LYS A 56 -14.21 4.06 -8.19
CA LYS A 56 -12.85 4.46 -8.56
C LYS A 56 -12.75 5.98 -8.61
N VAL A 57 -11.97 6.57 -7.71
CA VAL A 57 -11.54 7.97 -7.83
C VAL A 57 -10.45 8.04 -8.89
N VAL A 58 -10.73 8.70 -10.01
CA VAL A 58 -9.78 8.90 -11.11
C VAL A 58 -9.53 10.41 -11.22
N GLU A 59 -8.43 10.88 -10.65
CA GLU A 59 -7.95 12.26 -10.86
C GLU A 59 -6.64 12.26 -11.69
N PRO A 60 -6.38 13.30 -12.51
CA PRO A 60 -5.22 13.35 -13.40
C PRO A 60 -3.91 13.43 -12.61
N ARG A 61 -2.94 12.58 -12.96
CA ARG A 61 -1.58 12.63 -12.38
C ARG A 61 -0.84 13.87 -12.90
N ASP A 62 -0.27 14.66 -12.00
CA ASP A 62 0.67 15.71 -12.38
C ASP A 62 1.95 15.10 -13.00
N LEU A 63 2.18 15.38 -14.27
CA LEU A 63 3.20 14.77 -15.14
C LEU A 63 4.64 15.24 -14.85
N HIS A 64 4.95 15.73 -13.65
CA HIS A 64 6.25 16.31 -13.31
C HIS A 64 6.97 15.61 -12.15
N GLU A 65 6.84 14.28 -12.05
CA GLU A 65 7.53 13.52 -11.02
C GLU A 65 8.98 13.19 -11.43
N LYS A 66 9.94 13.56 -10.55
CA LYS A 66 11.36 13.20 -10.68
C LYS A 66 11.49 11.67 -10.80
N ARG A 67 12.47 11.21 -11.57
CA ARG A 67 12.79 9.77 -11.72
C ARG A 67 12.86 9.09 -10.35
N SER A 68 11.95 8.15 -10.10
CA SER A 68 11.90 7.33 -8.90
C SER A 68 13.18 6.50 -8.75
N ASN A 69 13.65 6.29 -7.52
CA ASN A 69 14.89 5.56 -7.24
C ASN A 69 14.58 4.14 -6.76
N VAL A 70 14.96 3.12 -7.54
CA VAL A 70 14.72 1.71 -7.20
C VAL A 70 15.99 1.06 -6.65
N ILE A 71 15.87 0.43 -5.48
CA ILE A 71 16.88 -0.43 -4.88
C ILE A 71 16.39 -1.88 -5.01
N CYS A 72 17.18 -2.75 -5.63
CA CYS A 72 16.83 -4.15 -5.84
C CYS A 72 17.51 -5.07 -4.80
N GLY A 73 16.85 -6.17 -4.44
CA GLY A 73 17.48 -7.26 -3.68
C GLY A 73 17.84 -6.93 -2.23
N ASN A 74 17.34 -5.83 -1.67
CA ASN A 74 17.62 -5.40 -0.30
C ASN A 74 16.75 -6.08 0.78
N PHE A 75 15.84 -6.97 0.37
CA PHE A 75 14.99 -7.76 1.28
C PHE A 75 14.91 -9.23 0.85
N GLY A 76 14.31 -10.06 1.70
CA GLY A 76 13.97 -11.45 1.36
C GLY A 76 13.10 -11.52 0.10
N LEU A 77 13.41 -12.48 -0.79
CA LEU A 77 12.76 -12.64 -2.08
C LEU A 77 11.33 -13.19 -1.94
N ALA A 78 10.39 -12.50 -2.57
CA ALA A 78 8.99 -12.91 -2.73
C ALA A 78 8.74 -13.51 -4.12
N ASP A 79 7.70 -14.34 -4.24
CA ASP A 79 7.25 -14.84 -5.53
C ASP A 79 6.68 -13.70 -6.40
N LYS A 80 7.20 -13.54 -7.62
CA LYS A 80 6.79 -12.46 -8.52
C LYS A 80 5.32 -12.57 -8.92
N GLY A 81 4.80 -13.78 -9.12
CA GLY A 81 3.40 -14.01 -9.47
C GLY A 81 2.46 -13.50 -8.38
N ARG A 82 2.78 -13.78 -7.11
CA ARG A 82 2.01 -13.30 -5.95
C ARG A 82 2.07 -11.79 -5.78
N ILE A 83 3.23 -11.18 -6.04
CA ILE A 83 3.34 -9.71 -6.06
C ILE A 83 2.50 -9.13 -7.21
N GLN A 84 2.50 -9.75 -8.38
CA GLN A 84 1.69 -9.29 -9.52
C GLN A 84 0.18 -9.41 -9.24
N GLU A 85 -0.26 -10.48 -8.55
CA GLU A 85 -1.62 -10.62 -8.03
C GLU A 85 -1.95 -9.46 -7.07
N GLY A 86 -1.05 -9.15 -6.13
CA GLY A 86 -1.18 -8.02 -5.22
C GLY A 86 -1.27 -6.66 -5.93
N ILE A 87 -0.44 -6.42 -6.95
CA ILE A 87 -0.49 -5.21 -7.79
C ILE A 87 -1.85 -5.10 -8.49
N ASN A 88 -2.31 -6.18 -9.13
CA ASN A 88 -3.58 -6.20 -9.85
C ASN A 88 -4.77 -5.99 -8.90
N TYR A 89 -4.68 -6.55 -7.69
CA TYR A 89 -5.65 -6.30 -6.62
C TYR A 89 -5.71 -4.81 -6.29
N LEU A 90 -4.59 -4.17 -5.98
CA LEU A 90 -4.53 -2.73 -5.65
C LEU A 90 -5.12 -1.84 -6.76
N ARG A 91 -4.88 -2.15 -8.04
CA ARG A 91 -5.48 -1.42 -9.18
C ARG A 91 -7.01 -1.53 -9.25
N GLY A 92 -7.57 -2.59 -8.67
CA GLY A 92 -9.00 -2.80 -8.57
C GLY A 92 -9.61 -2.04 -7.39
N VAL A 93 -8.80 -1.53 -6.46
CA VAL A 93 -9.27 -0.92 -5.23
C VAL A 93 -9.68 0.53 -5.48
N PRO A 94 -10.95 0.84 -5.24
CA PRO A 94 -11.51 2.11 -5.65
C PRO A 94 -11.69 3.05 -4.44
N ALA A 95 -10.59 3.65 -4.00
CA ALA A 95 -10.53 4.67 -2.95
C ALA A 95 -9.12 5.29 -2.89
N ALA A 96 -8.96 6.31 -2.04
CA ALA A 96 -7.68 6.94 -1.73
C ALA A 96 -7.04 6.31 -0.46
N PRO A 97 -5.80 5.79 -0.53
CA PRO A 97 -5.07 5.37 0.66
C PRO A 97 -4.65 6.56 1.52
N ARG A 98 -4.72 6.44 2.86
CA ARG A 98 -4.10 7.40 3.79
C ARG A 98 -3.21 6.72 4.83
N ASN A 99 -1.98 7.18 4.94
CA ASN A 99 -0.99 6.71 5.92
C ASN A 99 -0.66 7.82 6.93
N GLY A 100 -0.41 7.43 8.17
CA GLY A 100 -0.02 8.35 9.24
C GLY A 100 1.33 9.01 8.98
N PRO A 101 1.71 10.02 9.79
CA PRO A 101 2.99 10.71 9.63
C PRO A 101 4.15 9.75 9.87
N GLY A 102 5.22 9.92 9.10
CA GLY A 102 6.52 9.27 9.30
C GLY A 102 7.48 10.13 10.15
N PRO A 103 8.80 9.94 9.97
CA PRO A 103 9.45 9.15 8.91
C PRO A 103 9.34 7.65 9.12
N GLY A 104 9.33 6.86 8.04
CA GLY A 104 9.33 5.40 8.13
C GLY A 104 8.04 4.76 8.63
N ASN A 105 6.90 5.45 8.56
CA ASN A 105 5.62 4.84 8.96
C ASN A 105 5.08 3.98 7.82
N CYS A 106 5.04 2.66 8.01
CA CYS A 106 4.71 1.73 6.94
C CYS A 106 3.42 0.95 7.23
N GLY A 107 2.57 0.83 6.21
CA GLY A 107 1.42 -0.06 6.22
C GLY A 107 1.55 -1.16 5.19
N ARG A 108 1.22 -2.40 5.58
CA ARG A 108 1.16 -3.54 4.67
C ARG A 108 -0.12 -3.46 3.86
N VAL A 109 0.01 -3.21 2.57
CA VAL A 109 -1.14 -2.95 1.68
C VAL A 109 -1.60 -4.20 0.94
N SER A 110 -0.73 -5.20 0.81
CA SER A 110 -1.05 -6.52 0.28
C SER A 110 -0.11 -7.57 0.86
N CYS A 111 -0.62 -8.75 1.16
CA CYS A 111 0.18 -9.90 1.58
C CYS A 111 -0.51 -11.19 1.14
N SER A 112 0.17 -12.04 0.37
CA SER A 112 -0.33 -13.36 -0.02
C SER A 112 0.80 -14.36 -0.19
N HIS A 113 0.66 -15.59 0.33
CA HIS A 113 1.67 -16.66 0.20
C HIS A 113 3.11 -16.23 0.54
N ASN A 114 3.26 -15.48 1.63
CA ASN A 114 4.49 -14.86 2.08
C ASN A 114 5.10 -13.77 1.16
N ALA A 115 4.32 -13.19 0.26
CA ALA A 115 4.73 -12.10 -0.64
C ALA A 115 3.94 -10.84 -0.28
N ALA A 116 4.64 -9.79 0.15
CA ALA A 116 4.01 -8.57 0.63
C ALA A 116 4.42 -7.33 -0.17
N ILE A 117 3.47 -6.42 -0.29
CA ILE A 117 3.64 -5.05 -0.76
C ILE A 117 3.36 -4.13 0.43
N TRP A 118 4.27 -3.20 0.64
CA TRP A 118 4.23 -2.22 1.72
C TRP A 118 4.27 -0.81 1.15
N TRP A 119 3.55 0.09 1.81
CA TRP A 119 3.60 1.52 1.54
C TRP A 119 4.10 2.26 2.78
N CYS A 120 5.16 3.05 2.62
CA CYS A 120 5.77 3.82 3.69
C CYS A 120 5.66 5.32 3.41
N ASN A 121 5.27 6.08 4.43
CA ASN A 121 5.27 7.54 4.42
C ASN A 121 6.51 8.05 5.18
N ASP A 122 7.33 8.86 4.51
CA ASP A 122 8.51 9.49 5.10
C ASP A 122 8.31 10.98 5.41
N ASN A 123 7.11 11.53 5.17
CA ASN A 123 6.78 12.90 5.56
C ASN A 123 6.48 12.98 7.05
N LEU A 124 6.78 14.12 7.68
CA LEU A 124 6.39 14.39 9.09
C LEU A 124 4.87 14.60 9.28
N THR A 125 4.10 14.59 8.19
CA THR A 125 2.65 14.76 8.18
C THR A 125 1.98 13.53 7.58
N PRO A 126 0.70 13.26 7.94
CA PRO A 126 -0.08 12.23 7.25
C PRO A 126 -0.07 12.45 5.74
N LYS A 127 -0.09 11.35 4.98
CA LYS A 127 -0.09 11.39 3.52
C LYS A 127 -1.29 10.64 2.98
N THR A 128 -2.03 11.30 2.11
CA THR A 128 -3.07 10.70 1.28
C THR A 128 -2.54 10.62 -0.15
N LEU A 129 -2.80 9.49 -0.80
CA LEU A 129 -2.57 9.29 -2.23
C LEU A 129 -3.91 9.38 -2.97
N ASP A 130 -3.90 9.80 -4.22
CA ASP A 130 -5.12 9.97 -5.02
C ASP A 130 -5.81 8.63 -5.26
N SER A 131 -5.01 7.56 -5.40
CA SER A 131 -5.53 6.21 -5.62
C SER A 131 -4.51 5.13 -5.29
N TRP A 132 -5.02 3.91 -5.10
CA TRP A 132 -4.20 2.69 -4.99
C TRP A 132 -3.34 2.41 -6.22
N ASP A 133 -3.69 2.97 -7.39
CA ASP A 133 -2.89 2.85 -8.61
C ASP A 133 -1.48 3.45 -8.42
N GLN A 134 -1.30 4.47 -7.59
CA GLN A 134 0.03 5.04 -7.34
C GLN A 134 0.96 4.01 -6.69
N ILE A 135 0.51 3.32 -5.64
CA ILE A 135 1.27 2.26 -4.98
C ILE A 135 1.46 1.06 -5.93
N ALA A 136 0.42 0.69 -6.68
CA ALA A 136 0.48 -0.40 -7.64
C ALA A 136 1.51 -0.15 -8.76
N ASN A 137 1.58 1.08 -9.28
CA ASN A 137 2.58 1.46 -10.29
C ASN A 137 3.99 1.48 -9.72
N SER A 138 4.15 1.97 -8.50
CA SER A 138 5.42 1.95 -7.78
C SER A 138 5.94 0.52 -7.57
N ALA A 139 5.07 -0.40 -7.12
CA ALA A 139 5.39 -1.82 -6.99
C ALA A 139 5.68 -2.48 -8.34
N GLN A 140 4.92 -2.15 -9.39
CA GLN A 140 5.18 -2.65 -10.74
C GLN A 140 6.54 -2.18 -11.25
N HIS A 141 6.96 -0.95 -10.93
CA HIS A 141 8.28 -0.43 -11.30
C HIS A 141 9.41 -1.24 -10.65
N ILE A 142 9.24 -1.66 -9.38
CA ILE A 142 10.16 -2.59 -8.72
C ILE A 142 10.21 -3.92 -9.47
N VAL A 143 9.06 -4.52 -9.81
CA VAL A 143 9.00 -5.80 -10.54
C VAL A 143 9.71 -5.72 -11.88
N ASN A 144 9.44 -4.66 -12.65
CA ASN A 144 10.02 -4.47 -13.99
C ASN A 144 11.54 -4.26 -13.92
N THR A 145 12.02 -3.55 -12.91
CA THR A 145 13.44 -3.20 -12.76
C THR A 145 14.24 -4.33 -12.14
N CYS A 146 13.73 -4.96 -11.08
CA CYS A 146 14.47 -5.93 -10.27
C CYS A 146 14.26 -7.39 -10.68
N ALA A 147 13.23 -7.70 -11.48
CA ALA A 147 12.86 -9.08 -11.81
C ALA A 147 12.37 -9.27 -13.26
N SER A 148 12.93 -8.53 -14.22
CA SER A 148 12.56 -8.58 -15.65
C SER A 148 12.58 -10.01 -16.24
N GLY A 149 13.51 -10.87 -15.77
CA GLY A 149 13.59 -12.29 -16.16
C GLY A 149 13.47 -13.29 -15.00
N ALA A 150 13.36 -12.83 -13.75
CA ALA A 150 13.37 -13.69 -12.57
C ALA A 150 11.95 -14.08 -12.12
N GLY A 151 11.82 -15.25 -11.50
CA GLY A 151 10.55 -15.71 -10.87
C GLY A 151 10.31 -15.13 -9.48
N GLN A 152 11.34 -14.52 -8.87
CA GLN A 152 11.26 -13.92 -7.55
C GLN A 152 11.74 -12.46 -7.60
N VAL A 153 11.26 -11.65 -6.66
CA VAL A 153 11.53 -10.21 -6.59
C VAL A 153 11.65 -9.74 -5.14
N SER A 154 12.55 -8.79 -4.91
CA SER A 154 12.49 -7.89 -3.77
C SER A 154 13.08 -6.54 -4.16
N GLY A 155 12.60 -5.48 -3.52
CA GLY A 155 13.11 -4.15 -3.76
C GLY A 155 12.32 -3.07 -3.06
N GLN A 156 12.81 -1.84 -3.19
CA GLN A 156 12.19 -0.62 -2.69
C GLN A 156 12.25 0.46 -3.75
N ASN A 157 11.16 1.17 -3.96
CA ASN A 157 11.09 2.30 -4.86
C ASN A 157 10.74 3.56 -4.09
N PHE A 158 11.58 4.59 -4.19
CA PHE A 158 11.37 5.90 -3.60
C PHE A 158 10.74 6.85 -4.61
N GLU A 159 9.59 7.40 -4.24
CA GLU A 159 8.76 8.25 -5.09
C GLU A 159 8.93 9.73 -4.72
N SER A 160 8.56 10.62 -5.64
CA SER A 160 8.42 12.04 -5.31
C SER A 160 7.37 12.25 -4.21
N GLY A 161 7.64 13.21 -3.32
CA GLY A 161 6.75 13.50 -2.19
C GLY A 161 6.98 12.63 -0.95
N ASN A 162 8.22 12.15 -0.75
CA ASN A 162 8.72 11.47 0.44
C ASN A 162 7.86 10.29 0.90
N TRP A 163 7.65 9.35 -0.01
CA TRP A 163 7.04 8.06 0.31
C TRP A 163 7.71 6.99 -0.55
N ASN A 164 7.57 5.74 -0.14
CA ASN A 164 8.20 4.64 -0.85
C ASN A 164 7.35 3.37 -0.79
N THR A 165 7.61 2.47 -1.73
CA THR A 165 6.98 1.15 -1.80
C THR A 165 8.04 0.09 -1.59
N ILE A 166 7.74 -0.94 -0.80
CA ILE A 166 8.63 -2.09 -0.58
C ILE A 166 7.92 -3.37 -1.04
N VAL A 167 8.62 -4.17 -1.83
CA VAL A 167 8.25 -5.53 -2.21
C VAL A 167 9.21 -6.48 -1.53
N ARG A 168 8.68 -7.39 -0.69
CA ARG A 168 9.51 -8.34 0.04
C ARG A 168 8.75 -9.61 0.45
N ARG A 169 9.52 -10.64 0.79
CA ARG A 169 9.01 -11.76 1.58
C ARG A 169 8.63 -11.28 2.97
N ASP A 170 7.44 -11.64 3.41
CA ASP A 170 6.92 -11.35 4.73
C ASP A 170 5.82 -12.35 5.10
N SER A 171 5.65 -12.66 6.38
CA SER A 171 4.64 -13.65 6.79
C SER A 171 3.23 -13.07 6.70
N CYS A 172 2.37 -13.75 5.95
CA CYS A 172 0.92 -13.59 5.98
C CYS A 172 0.35 -14.82 6.72
#